data_AF-A0A9Q0LUN7-F1
#
_entry.id   AF-A0A9Q0LUN7-F1
#
_cell.length_a   1.000
_cell.length_b   1.000
_cell.length_c   1.000
_cell.angle_alpha   90.00
_cell.angle_beta   90.00
_cell.angle_gamma   90.00
#
_symmetry.space_group_name_H-M   'P 1'
#
loop_
_entity.id
_entity.type
_entity.pdbx_description
1 polymer ?
#
loop_
_entity_poly.entity_id
_entity_poly.type
_entity_poly.pdbx_seq_one_letter_code
_entity_poly.pdbx_strand_id
1 'polypeptide(L)'
;MFKLFIRKTFTDTEIECNDGSKFFVHKIILLTRFDNEESIYQKFVEICKEKPKEDVQFAINFLYTGFPHFIQIRKTIMEEKLDTSYEMEKFQKDQKSLWKKKKTQVKALFKEIGLKSKWVHSKQGRKGLLKDLHSLYHQESTKDFAILFEKGKQIKIHKIILVLRSDLYKGMFQSVKKQSNQVYDYSGKSYESLNQMIYYFYHDEFDESKLNPHIIEELENVKEYYKLNPSSNLHLN
;
A
#
# COMPACT_ATOMS: atom_id res chain seq x y z
N MET A 1 -3.20 1.77 -3.43
CA MET A 1 -2.74 0.54 -2.75
C MET A 1 -3.73 -0.60 -2.87
N PHE A 2 -4.94 -0.47 -2.32
CA PHE A 2 -5.94 -1.55 -2.32
C PHE A 2 -6.35 -2.08 -3.71
N LYS A 3 -6.41 -1.22 -4.75
CA LYS A 3 -6.65 -1.66 -6.14
C LYS A 3 -5.59 -2.63 -6.68
N LEU A 4 -4.32 -2.51 -6.24
CA LEU A 4 -3.25 -3.43 -6.66
C LEU A 4 -3.40 -4.80 -6.00
N PHE A 5 -3.83 -4.81 -4.73
CA PHE A 5 -4.16 -6.04 -4.02
C PHE A 5 -5.31 -6.81 -4.71
N ILE A 6 -6.43 -6.14 -5.01
CA ILE A 6 -7.55 -6.80 -5.72
C ILE A 6 -7.11 -7.40 -7.06
N ARG A 7 -6.25 -6.68 -7.80
CA ARG A 7 -5.79 -7.08 -9.12
C ARG A 7 -4.61 -8.06 -9.08
N LYS A 8 -4.09 -8.41 -7.89
CA LYS A 8 -2.89 -9.24 -7.70
C LYS A 8 -1.69 -8.75 -8.50
N THR A 9 -1.58 -7.45 -8.71
CA THR A 9 -0.48 -6.84 -9.48
C THR A 9 0.63 -6.45 -8.53
N PHE A 10 1.87 -6.87 -8.84
CA PHE A 10 3.08 -6.55 -8.07
C PHE A 10 3.11 -7.10 -6.63
N THR A 11 2.35 -8.16 -6.37
CA THR A 11 2.44 -8.94 -5.14
C THR A 11 3.72 -9.76 -5.12
N ASP A 12 4.36 -9.84 -3.96
CA ASP A 12 5.67 -10.48 -3.73
C ASP A 12 5.58 -11.65 -2.75
N THR A 13 4.41 -11.93 -2.16
CA THR A 13 4.24 -13.05 -1.23
C THR A 13 2.83 -13.65 -1.32
N GLU A 14 2.76 -14.95 -1.02
CA GLU A 14 1.52 -15.72 -0.92
C GLU A 14 1.21 -16.04 0.55
N ILE A 15 -0.07 -15.94 0.92
CA ILE A 15 -0.59 -16.41 2.20
C ILE A 15 -1.63 -17.48 1.93
N GLU A 16 -1.39 -18.68 2.45
CA GLU A 16 -2.27 -19.84 2.29
C GLU A 16 -3.25 -19.95 3.46
N CYS A 17 -4.45 -20.45 3.18
CA CYS A 17 -5.53 -20.67 4.14
C CYS A 17 -5.74 -22.16 4.41
N ASN A 18 -6.60 -22.49 5.37
CA ASN A 18 -6.86 -23.88 5.76
C ASN A 18 -7.50 -24.75 4.66
N ASP A 19 -8.17 -24.12 3.69
CA ASP A 19 -8.78 -24.77 2.53
C ASP A 19 -7.82 -24.85 1.33
N GLY A 20 -6.54 -24.51 1.52
CA GLY A 20 -5.52 -24.44 0.47
C GLY A 20 -5.66 -23.22 -0.46
N SER A 21 -6.63 -22.34 -0.22
CA SER A 21 -6.76 -21.11 -1.00
C SER A 21 -5.64 -20.12 -0.68
N LYS A 22 -5.25 -19.32 -1.68
CA LYS A 22 -4.09 -18.43 -1.59
C LYS A 22 -4.43 -16.96 -1.83
N PHE A 23 -3.88 -16.09 -1.00
CA PHE A 23 -3.89 -14.64 -1.16
C PHE A 23 -2.52 -14.13 -1.57
N PHE A 24 -2.49 -13.38 -2.67
CA PHE A 24 -1.30 -12.71 -3.14
C PHE A 24 -1.26 -11.30 -2.54
N VAL A 25 -0.23 -11.02 -1.75
CA VAL A 25 -0.10 -9.79 -0.96
C VAL A 25 1.24 -9.13 -1.24
N HIS A 26 1.38 -7.91 -0.73
CA HIS A 26 2.60 -7.13 -0.74
C HIS A 26 3.15 -7.19 0.69
N LYS A 27 4.17 -8.01 0.93
CA LYS A 27 4.74 -8.25 2.26
C LYS A 27 5.07 -6.96 2.97
N ILE A 28 5.68 -6.01 2.27
CA ILE A 28 6.06 -4.72 2.83
C ILE A 28 4.86 -3.92 3.37
N ILE A 29 3.68 -4.04 2.72
CA ILE A 29 2.47 -3.37 3.19
C ILE A 29 1.92 -4.03 4.45
N LEU A 30 2.10 -5.34 4.62
CA LEU A 30 1.70 -6.03 5.85
C LEU A 30 2.70 -5.77 6.98
N LEU A 31 4.00 -5.79 6.68
CA LEU A 31 5.06 -5.48 7.62
C LEU A 31 4.88 -4.11 8.26
N THR A 32 4.52 -3.07 7.49
CA THR A 32 4.26 -1.76 8.10
C THR A 32 3.13 -1.77 9.12
N ARG A 33 2.11 -2.62 8.92
CA ARG A 33 1.03 -2.78 9.90
C ARG A 33 1.48 -3.53 11.16
N PHE A 34 2.58 -4.24 11.07
CA PHE A 34 3.23 -4.97 12.15
C PHE A 34 4.54 -4.31 12.61
N ASP A 35 4.70 -3.00 12.35
CA ASP A 35 5.87 -2.22 12.80
C ASP A 35 7.21 -2.75 12.27
N ASN A 36 7.11 -3.41 11.12
CA ASN A 36 8.21 -4.04 10.42
C ASN A 36 8.85 -5.18 11.22
N GLU A 37 8.10 -5.76 12.17
CA GLU A 37 8.49 -6.95 12.90
C GLU A 37 8.20 -8.20 12.06
N GLU A 38 9.25 -8.74 11.44
CA GLU A 38 9.18 -9.98 10.64
C GLU A 38 8.60 -11.15 11.45
N SER A 39 8.91 -11.25 12.74
CA SER A 39 8.41 -12.32 13.62
C SER A 39 6.88 -12.28 13.78
N ILE A 40 6.28 -11.08 13.85
CA ILE A 40 4.81 -10.91 13.90
C ILE A 40 4.20 -11.26 12.54
N TYR A 41 4.84 -10.85 11.45
CA TYR A 41 4.41 -11.21 10.10
C TYR A 41 4.39 -12.74 9.91
N GLN A 42 5.45 -13.45 10.31
CA GLN A 42 5.50 -14.91 10.20
C GLN A 42 4.42 -15.59 11.05
N LYS A 43 4.19 -15.12 12.29
CA LYS A 43 3.06 -15.59 13.11
C LYS A 43 1.72 -15.38 12.42
N PHE A 44 1.52 -14.22 11.78
CA PHE A 44 0.31 -13.96 11.02
C PHE A 44 0.12 -14.94 9.86
N VAL A 45 1.18 -15.24 9.11
CA VAL A 45 1.15 -16.21 8.01
C VAL A 45 0.79 -17.61 8.53
N GLU A 46 1.42 -18.07 9.62
CA GLU A 46 1.12 -19.39 10.19
C GLU A 46 -0.33 -19.49 10.67
N ILE A 47 -0.84 -18.46 11.36
CA ILE A 47 -2.23 -18.45 11.81
C ILE A 47 -3.19 -18.49 10.63
N CYS A 48 -2.89 -17.82 9.51
CA CYS A 48 -3.76 -17.84 8.33
C CYS A 48 -3.98 -19.26 7.77
N LYS A 49 -2.98 -20.15 7.86
CA LYS A 49 -3.08 -21.55 7.42
C LYS A 49 -4.13 -22.35 8.19
N GLU A 50 -4.56 -21.87 9.36
CA GLU A 50 -5.56 -22.52 10.21
C GLU A 50 -6.94 -21.85 10.13
N LYS A 51 -7.06 -20.70 9.46
CA LYS A 51 -8.31 -19.94 9.41
C LYS A 51 -9.04 -20.12 8.06
N PRO A 52 -10.39 -20.03 8.08
CA PRO A 52 -11.18 -19.97 6.86
C PRO A 52 -10.77 -18.78 5.98
N LYS A 53 -10.84 -19.00 4.67
CA LYS A 53 -10.54 -18.00 3.64
C LYS A 53 -11.22 -16.65 3.87
N GLU A 54 -12.49 -16.63 4.30
CA GLU A 54 -13.26 -15.40 4.49
C GLU A 54 -12.71 -14.55 5.64
N ASP A 55 -12.17 -15.19 6.67
CA ASP A 55 -11.58 -14.50 7.83
C ASP A 55 -10.20 -13.94 7.47
N VAL A 56 -9.39 -14.71 6.74
CA VAL A 56 -8.08 -14.27 6.21
C VAL A 56 -8.27 -13.11 5.23
N GLN A 57 -9.19 -13.23 4.26
CA GLN A 57 -9.52 -12.16 3.31
C GLN A 57 -9.93 -10.88 4.03
N PHE A 58 -10.77 -11.01 5.06
CA PHE A 58 -11.23 -9.86 5.83
C PHE A 58 -10.10 -9.21 6.62
N ALA A 59 -9.21 -10.00 7.25
CA ALA A 59 -8.03 -9.50 7.95
C ALA A 59 -7.07 -8.78 7.00
N ILE A 60 -6.74 -9.37 5.85
CA ILE A 60 -5.89 -8.74 4.84
C ILE A 60 -6.52 -7.44 4.34
N ASN A 61 -7.81 -7.46 3.98
CA ASN A 61 -8.52 -6.24 3.59
C ASN A 61 -8.37 -5.15 4.65
N PHE A 62 -8.60 -5.50 5.91
CA PHE A 62 -8.46 -4.58 7.03
C PHE A 62 -7.04 -3.99 7.12
N LEU A 63 -5.98 -4.79 6.94
CA LEU A 63 -4.59 -4.32 6.94
C LEU A 63 -4.31 -3.36 5.77
N TYR A 64 -4.90 -3.59 4.60
CA TYR A 64 -4.70 -2.72 3.43
C TYR A 64 -5.43 -1.38 3.52
N THR A 65 -6.65 -1.36 4.07
CA THR A 65 -7.55 -0.21 3.96
C THR A 65 -7.79 0.48 5.30
N GLY A 66 -7.50 -0.17 6.43
CA GLY A 66 -7.95 0.23 7.76
C GLY A 66 -9.47 0.12 7.96
N PHE A 67 -10.21 -0.29 6.92
CA PHE A 67 -11.66 -0.39 6.91
C PHE A 67 -12.09 -1.65 6.15
N PRO A 68 -12.84 -2.58 6.76
CA PRO A 68 -13.41 -3.66 5.98
C PRO A 68 -14.30 -3.06 4.90
N HIS A 69 -14.08 -3.56 3.70
CA HIS A 69 -14.48 -3.04 2.41
C HIS A 69 -15.97 -2.61 2.31
N PHE A 70 -16.31 -1.37 2.72
CA PHE A 70 -17.61 -0.74 2.43
C PHE A 70 -17.84 -0.47 0.93
N ILE A 71 -16.84 -0.73 0.09
CA ILE A 71 -16.97 -0.56 -1.37
C ILE A 71 -17.81 -1.69 -1.96
N GLN A 72 -17.79 -2.90 -1.38
CA GLN A 72 -18.68 -3.98 -1.82
C GLN A 72 -20.13 -3.65 -1.46
N ILE A 73 -20.36 -3.06 -0.28
CA ILE A 73 -21.65 -2.48 0.12
C ILE A 73 -22.13 -1.44 -0.88
N ARG A 74 -21.29 -0.48 -1.29
CA ARG A 74 -21.68 0.55 -2.25
C ARG A 74 -21.96 -0.03 -3.64
N LYS A 75 -21.20 -1.05 -4.04
CA LYS A 75 -21.38 -1.77 -5.31
C LYS A 75 -22.68 -2.58 -5.32
N THR A 76 -22.98 -3.33 -4.26
CA THR A 76 -24.25 -4.03 -4.06
C THR A 76 -25.44 -3.06 -4.00
N ILE A 77 -25.34 -1.94 -3.28
CA ILE A 77 -26.37 -0.89 -3.27
C ILE A 77 -26.61 -0.32 -4.67
N MET A 78 -25.55 -0.11 -5.47
CA MET A 78 -25.65 0.40 -6.83
C MET A 78 -26.11 -0.64 -7.87
N GLU A 79 -25.80 -1.92 -7.66
CA GLU A 79 -26.12 -3.03 -8.58
C GLU A 79 -27.49 -3.65 -8.28
N GLU A 80 -27.92 -3.72 -7.02
CA GLU A 80 -29.19 -4.35 -6.62
C GLU A 80 -30.39 -3.40 -6.66
N LYS A 81 -30.21 -2.11 -7.01
CA LYS A 81 -31.27 -1.09 -7.04
C LYS A 81 -32.22 -1.21 -5.83
N LEU A 82 -31.68 -1.22 -4.61
CA LEU A 82 -32.50 -1.23 -3.40
C LEU A 82 -33.39 0.02 -3.40
N ASP A 83 -34.66 -0.15 -3.80
CA ASP A 83 -35.55 0.93 -4.24
C ASP A 83 -36.44 1.44 -3.08
N THR A 84 -36.32 0.83 -1.90
CA THR A 84 -37.11 1.22 -0.72
C THR A 84 -36.23 1.63 0.46
N SER A 85 -36.64 2.69 1.15
CA SER A 85 -35.97 3.17 2.37
C SER A 85 -35.88 2.11 3.46
N TYR A 86 -36.83 1.16 3.50
CA TYR A 86 -36.87 0.08 4.49
C TYR A 86 -35.81 -1.01 4.22
N GLU A 87 -35.68 -1.46 2.98
CA GLU A 87 -34.67 -2.46 2.60
C GLU A 87 -33.25 -1.91 2.79
N MET A 88 -33.06 -0.62 2.50
CA MET A 88 -31.78 0.05 2.73
C MET A 88 -31.44 0.15 4.23
N GLU A 89 -32.41 0.44 5.10
CA GLU A 89 -32.18 0.49 6.55
C GLU A 89 -31.88 -0.90 7.14
N LYS A 90 -32.65 -1.92 6.74
CA LYS A 90 -32.42 -3.31 7.14
C LYS A 90 -31.04 -3.79 6.70
N PHE A 91 -30.68 -3.55 5.43
CA PHE A 91 -29.36 -3.86 4.90
C PHE A 91 -28.24 -3.15 5.68
N GLN A 92 -28.38 -1.85 5.95
CA GLN A 92 -27.40 -1.11 6.77
C GLN A 92 -27.24 -1.71 8.17
N LYS A 93 -28.35 -2.12 8.82
CA LYS A 93 -28.34 -2.75 10.14
C LYS A 93 -27.63 -4.11 10.11
N ASP A 94 -27.91 -4.92 9.11
CA ASP A 94 -27.30 -6.25 8.94
C ASP A 94 -25.80 -6.12 8.67
N GLN A 95 -25.38 -5.17 7.83
CA GLN A 95 -23.96 -4.86 7.59
C GLN A 95 -23.26 -4.38 8.86
N LYS A 96 -23.91 -3.54 9.67
CA LYS A 96 -23.37 -3.07 10.95
C LYS A 96 -23.21 -4.22 11.96
N SER A 97 -24.15 -5.15 11.98
CA SER A 97 -24.09 -6.36 12.80
C SER A 97 -22.96 -7.28 12.36
N LEU A 98 -22.87 -7.57 11.06
CA LEU A 98 -21.81 -8.36 10.45
C LEU A 98 -20.42 -7.75 10.73
N TRP A 99 -20.32 -6.43 10.63
CA TRP A 99 -19.11 -5.69 10.98
C TRP A 99 -18.70 -5.88 12.44
N LYS A 100 -19.64 -5.76 13.40
CA LYS A 100 -19.34 -6.00 14.82
C LYS A 100 -18.77 -7.40 15.02
N LYS A 101 -19.37 -8.41 14.40
CA LYS A 101 -18.92 -9.81 14.49
C LYS A 101 -17.51 -9.98 13.90
N LYS A 102 -17.30 -9.55 12.66
CA LYS A 102 -16.01 -9.70 11.95
C LYS A 102 -14.89 -8.86 12.59
N LYS A 103 -15.20 -7.67 13.12
CA LYS A 103 -14.24 -6.85 13.88
C LYS A 103 -13.76 -7.57 15.14
N THR A 104 -14.65 -8.26 15.85
CA THR A 104 -14.27 -9.06 17.01
C THR A 104 -13.36 -10.22 16.63
N GLN A 105 -13.66 -10.91 15.52
CA GLN A 105 -12.82 -11.99 14.99
C GLN A 105 -11.41 -11.51 14.61
N VAL A 106 -11.30 -10.39 13.88
CA VAL A 106 -9.99 -9.79 13.56
C VAL A 106 -9.22 -9.37 14.81
N LYS A 107 -9.90 -8.77 15.80
CA LYS A 107 -9.26 -8.43 17.07
C LYS A 107 -8.74 -9.66 17.80
N ALA A 108 -9.48 -10.77 17.75
CA ALA A 108 -9.05 -12.04 18.34
C ALA A 108 -7.80 -12.56 17.62
N LEU A 109 -7.82 -12.59 16.27
CA LEU A 109 -6.67 -12.98 15.45
C LEU A 109 -5.44 -12.10 15.73
N PHE A 110 -5.62 -10.78 15.78
CA PHE A 110 -4.54 -9.85 16.09
C PHE A 110 -4.00 -10.02 17.52
N LYS A 111 -4.86 -10.37 18.48
CA LYS A 111 -4.44 -10.72 19.83
C LYS A 111 -3.60 -12.00 19.84
N GLU A 112 -3.98 -12.99 19.02
CA GLU A 112 -3.30 -14.29 18.87
C GLU A 112 -1.86 -14.12 18.37
N ILE A 113 -1.62 -13.20 17.42
CA ILE A 113 -0.26 -12.84 16.95
C ILE A 113 0.49 -11.88 17.89
N GLY A 114 -0.11 -11.46 19.02
CA GLY A 114 0.53 -10.59 20.00
C GLY A 114 0.39 -9.08 19.75
N LEU A 115 -0.44 -8.65 18.79
CA LEU A 115 -0.70 -7.22 18.58
C LEU A 115 -1.62 -6.65 19.67
N LYS A 116 -1.21 -5.53 20.27
CA LYS A 116 -2.04 -4.84 21.26
C LYS A 116 -3.20 -4.12 20.55
N SER A 117 -4.39 -4.17 21.12
CA SER A 117 -5.64 -3.63 20.54
C SER A 117 -5.59 -2.16 20.12
N LYS A 118 -4.74 -1.34 20.76
CA LYS A 118 -4.51 0.07 20.44
C LYS A 118 -3.84 0.29 19.06
N TRP A 119 -3.00 -0.64 18.61
CA TRP A 119 -2.23 -0.53 17.36
C TRP A 119 -3.14 -0.70 16.14
N VAL A 120 -4.14 -1.55 16.29
CA VAL A 120 -5.18 -1.82 15.29
C VAL A 120 -6.01 -0.56 14.99
N HIS A 121 -6.12 0.39 15.94
CA HIS A 121 -6.90 1.62 15.78
C HIS A 121 -6.05 2.82 15.34
N SER A 122 -4.80 2.93 15.81
CA SER A 122 -3.94 4.08 15.50
C SER A 122 -3.44 4.14 14.06
N LYS A 123 -3.40 3.00 13.34
CA LYS A 123 -2.94 2.89 11.94
C LYS A 123 -4.06 2.98 10.90
N GLN A 124 -5.31 3.21 11.30
CA GLN A 124 -6.46 3.25 10.39
C GLN A 124 -6.49 4.55 9.56
N GLY A 125 -6.90 4.43 8.29
CA GLY A 125 -7.13 5.56 7.39
C GLY A 125 -5.86 6.16 6.77
N ARG A 126 -6.04 7.31 6.08
CA ARG A 126 -4.99 7.95 5.27
C ARG A 126 -3.78 8.38 6.11
N LYS A 127 -3.99 8.97 7.28
CA LYS A 127 -2.90 9.45 8.16
C LYS A 127 -2.03 8.29 8.68
N GLY A 128 -2.66 7.19 9.07
CA GLY A 128 -1.93 5.99 9.51
C GLY A 128 -1.10 5.39 8.39
N LEU A 129 -1.67 5.28 7.18
CA LEU A 129 -0.93 4.81 6.01
C LEU A 129 0.24 5.73 5.64
N LEU A 130 0.05 7.05 5.68
CA LEU A 130 1.12 7.99 5.37
C LEU A 130 2.26 7.87 6.39
N LYS A 131 1.94 7.76 7.68
CA LYS A 131 2.96 7.51 8.72
C LYS A 131 3.73 6.20 8.48
N ASP A 132 3.03 5.15 8.09
CA ASP A 132 3.63 3.87 7.75
C ASP A 132 4.57 4.00 6.53
N LEU A 133 4.20 4.78 5.51
CA LEU A 133 5.07 5.10 4.37
C LEU A 133 6.30 5.90 4.80
N HIS A 134 6.16 6.93 5.63
CA HIS A 134 7.29 7.69 6.16
C HIS A 134 8.28 6.77 6.87
N SER A 135 7.77 5.85 7.70
CA SER A 135 8.62 4.85 8.37
C SER A 135 9.37 3.97 7.38
N LEU A 136 8.72 3.52 6.29
CA LEU A 136 9.36 2.68 5.27
C LEU A 136 10.51 3.39 4.56
N TYR A 137 10.39 4.70 4.33
CA TYR A 137 11.42 5.46 3.62
C TYR A 137 12.81 5.30 4.26
N HIS A 138 12.85 5.25 5.60
CA HIS A 138 14.07 5.12 6.38
C HIS A 138 14.57 3.68 6.55
N GLN A 139 13.83 2.67 6.08
CA GLN A 139 14.21 1.27 6.21
C GLN A 139 14.98 0.78 4.98
N GLU A 140 16.31 0.88 5.03
CA GLU A 140 17.16 0.49 3.91
C GLU A 140 17.12 -1.01 3.60
N SER A 141 16.96 -1.86 4.62
CA SER A 141 17.00 -3.32 4.48
C SER A 141 15.79 -3.90 3.74
N THR A 142 14.68 -3.16 3.66
CA THR A 142 13.44 -3.62 3.04
C THR A 142 13.28 -3.16 1.60
N LYS A 143 14.17 -2.28 1.11
CA LYS A 143 14.14 -1.76 -0.26
C LYS A 143 14.57 -2.86 -1.23
N ASP A 144 13.68 -3.17 -2.17
CA ASP A 144 13.79 -4.28 -3.13
C ASP A 144 14.20 -3.83 -4.53
N PHE A 145 14.42 -2.53 -4.75
CA PHE A 145 14.74 -1.97 -6.05
C PHE A 145 15.79 -0.85 -5.97
N ALA A 146 16.56 -0.66 -7.04
CA ALA A 146 17.54 0.42 -7.15
C ALA A 146 17.44 1.16 -8.49
N ILE A 147 17.47 2.48 -8.46
CA ILE A 147 17.66 3.31 -9.64
C ILE A 147 19.13 3.73 -9.70
N LEU A 148 19.81 3.31 -10.76
CA LEU A 148 21.24 3.51 -10.96
C LEU A 148 21.50 4.77 -11.78
N PHE A 149 22.54 5.49 -11.40
CA PHE A 149 23.05 6.65 -12.12
C PHE A 149 24.44 6.35 -12.67
N GLU A 150 24.91 7.23 -13.55
CA GLU A 150 26.32 7.25 -13.92
C GLU A 150 27.22 7.37 -12.68
N LYS A 151 28.46 6.88 -12.81
CA LYS A 151 29.47 6.94 -11.75
C LYS A 151 29.11 6.16 -10.47
N GLY A 152 28.19 5.20 -10.56
CA GLY A 152 27.90 4.24 -9.49
C GLY A 152 27.02 4.77 -8.37
N LYS A 153 26.45 5.97 -8.49
CA LYS A 153 25.41 6.45 -7.57
C LYS A 153 24.15 5.60 -7.77
N GLN A 154 23.42 5.35 -6.68
CA GLN A 154 22.15 4.63 -6.75
C GLN A 154 21.15 5.14 -5.70
N ILE A 155 19.86 5.08 -6.04
CA ILE A 155 18.75 5.35 -5.12
C ILE A 155 18.03 4.04 -4.88
N LYS A 156 18.11 3.52 -3.65
CA LYS A 156 17.33 2.35 -3.24
C LYS A 156 15.90 2.77 -2.92
N ILE A 157 14.93 1.94 -3.31
CA ILE A 157 13.51 2.20 -3.13
C ILE A 157 12.69 0.91 -3.13
N HIS A 158 11.50 0.95 -2.54
CA HIS A 158 10.48 -0.10 -2.69
C HIS A 158 9.78 0.01 -4.05
N LYS A 159 9.86 -1.03 -4.88
CA LYS A 159 9.23 -1.11 -6.22
C LYS A 159 7.75 -0.79 -6.18
N ILE A 160 7.05 -1.25 -5.15
CA ILE A 160 5.61 -1.01 -4.98
C ILE A 160 5.28 0.48 -4.83
N ILE A 161 6.18 1.27 -4.23
CA ILE A 161 5.98 2.71 -4.04
C ILE A 161 6.07 3.43 -5.37
N LEU A 162 7.04 3.07 -6.22
CA LEU A 162 7.13 3.58 -7.59
C LEU A 162 5.84 3.32 -8.38
N VAL A 163 5.38 2.06 -8.41
CA VAL A 163 4.15 1.65 -9.11
C VAL A 163 2.92 2.40 -8.62
N LEU A 164 2.84 2.63 -7.31
CA LEU A 164 1.68 3.28 -6.70
C LEU A 164 1.59 4.77 -7.02
N ARG A 165 2.73 5.42 -7.20
CA ARG A 165 2.86 6.87 -7.28
C ARG A 165 3.07 7.38 -8.71
N SER A 166 3.48 6.52 -9.62
CA SER A 166 3.86 6.89 -10.98
C SER A 166 3.40 5.86 -12.01
N ASP A 167 2.58 6.31 -12.96
CA ASP A 167 2.14 5.44 -14.06
C ASP A 167 3.30 5.13 -15.04
N LEU A 168 4.34 5.97 -15.10
CA LEU A 168 5.58 5.67 -15.83
C LEU A 168 6.21 4.36 -15.33
N TYR A 169 6.51 4.29 -14.03
CA TYR A 169 7.15 3.10 -13.44
C TYR A 169 6.23 1.88 -13.49
N LYS A 170 4.93 2.07 -13.29
CA LYS A 170 3.94 1.01 -13.47
C LYS A 170 3.96 0.44 -14.89
N GLY A 171 3.96 1.29 -15.91
CA GLY A 171 4.04 0.87 -17.31
C GLY A 171 5.38 0.17 -17.61
N MET A 172 6.49 0.73 -17.12
CA MET A 172 7.83 0.14 -17.24
C MET A 172 7.89 -1.27 -16.65
N PHE A 173 7.40 -1.48 -15.43
CA PHE A 173 7.45 -2.80 -14.81
C PHE A 173 6.45 -3.80 -15.40
N GLN A 174 5.43 -3.34 -16.11
CA GLN A 174 4.51 -4.21 -16.86
C GLN A 174 5.07 -4.61 -18.22
N SER A 175 5.85 -3.74 -18.89
CA SER A 175 6.38 -3.98 -20.23
C SER A 175 7.68 -4.78 -20.23
N VAL A 176 8.47 -4.70 -19.17
CA VAL A 176 9.77 -5.39 -19.09
C VAL A 176 9.58 -6.84 -18.64
N LYS A 177 9.86 -7.80 -19.54
CA LYS A 177 9.79 -9.25 -19.26
C LYS A 177 10.82 -9.73 -18.24
N LYS A 178 11.95 -9.03 -18.10
CA LYS A 178 13.03 -9.40 -17.18
C LYS A 178 12.76 -8.80 -15.81
N GLN A 179 12.62 -9.65 -14.79
CA GLN A 179 12.60 -9.21 -13.40
C GLN A 179 14.00 -8.76 -12.99
N SER A 180 14.31 -7.49 -13.25
CA SER A 180 15.48 -6.83 -12.68
C SER A 180 15.06 -6.10 -11.40
N ASN A 181 15.94 -6.12 -10.40
CA ASN A 181 15.80 -5.33 -9.18
C ASN A 181 16.50 -3.97 -9.30
N GLN A 182 16.93 -3.60 -10.51
CA GLN A 182 17.54 -2.31 -10.78
C GLN A 182 17.28 -1.81 -12.20
N VAL A 183 17.34 -0.49 -12.39
CA VAL A 183 17.24 0.18 -13.70
C VAL A 183 18.16 1.39 -13.72
N TYR A 184 18.74 1.72 -14.88
CA TYR A 184 19.45 2.99 -15.06
C TYR A 184 18.46 4.13 -15.28
N ASP A 185 18.71 5.27 -14.63
CA ASP A 185 17.96 6.49 -14.91
C ASP A 185 18.40 7.10 -16.24
N TYR A 186 17.42 7.32 -17.11
CA TYR A 186 17.58 8.01 -18.39
C TYR A 186 16.67 9.23 -18.48
N SER A 187 16.24 9.76 -17.33
CA SER A 187 15.31 10.90 -17.29
C SER A 187 15.96 12.24 -17.63
N GLY A 188 17.30 12.28 -17.65
CA GLY A 188 18.07 13.51 -17.77
C GLY A 188 17.98 14.39 -16.53
N LYS A 189 17.46 13.87 -15.40
CA LYS A 189 17.38 14.59 -14.12
C LYS A 189 18.61 14.30 -13.26
N SER A 190 18.96 15.28 -12.42
CA SER A 190 20.00 15.07 -11.42
C SER A 190 19.61 13.98 -10.42
N TYR A 191 20.64 13.41 -9.78
CA TYR A 191 20.47 12.47 -8.67
C TYR A 191 19.65 13.11 -7.54
N GLU A 192 19.92 14.38 -7.25
CA GLU A 192 19.32 15.16 -6.18
C GLU A 192 17.82 15.38 -6.43
N SER A 193 17.43 15.72 -7.66
CA SER A 193 16.02 15.88 -8.04
C SER A 193 15.25 14.56 -8.03
N LEU A 194 15.84 13.47 -8.53
CA LEU A 194 15.18 12.16 -8.42
C LEU A 194 15.04 11.73 -6.95
N ASN A 195 16.03 12.03 -6.11
CA ASN A 195 15.96 11.73 -4.68
C ASN A 195 14.83 12.53 -4.00
N GLN A 196 14.61 13.79 -4.40
CA GLN A 196 13.44 14.57 -3.95
C GLN A 196 12.12 13.98 -4.44
N MET A 197 12.06 13.47 -5.67
CA MET A 197 10.86 12.78 -6.16
C MET A 197 10.58 11.49 -5.41
N ILE A 198 11.61 10.72 -5.12
CA ILE A 198 11.48 9.54 -4.28
C ILE A 198 10.98 9.93 -2.89
N TYR A 199 11.53 11.01 -2.29
CA TYR A 199 11.03 11.52 -1.02
C TYR A 199 9.53 11.85 -1.07
N TYR A 200 9.10 12.58 -2.11
CA TYR A 200 7.70 12.91 -2.36
C TYR A 200 6.79 11.67 -2.47
N PHE A 201 7.29 10.57 -3.06
CA PHE A 201 6.52 9.33 -3.16
C PHE A 201 6.17 8.69 -1.82
N TYR A 202 6.99 8.92 -0.78
CA TYR A 202 6.69 8.47 0.57
C TYR A 202 5.95 9.50 1.42
N HIS A 203 6.18 10.80 1.18
CA HIS A 203 5.77 11.85 2.11
C HIS A 203 4.59 12.73 1.66
N ASP A 204 4.15 12.64 0.40
CA ASP A 204 3.18 13.58 -0.21
C ASP A 204 3.68 15.06 -0.24
N GLU A 205 4.95 15.32 0.09
CA GLU A 205 5.59 16.65 0.11
C GLU A 205 7.08 16.56 -0.25
N PHE A 206 7.70 17.69 -0.61
CA PHE A 206 9.15 17.77 -0.83
C PHE A 206 9.88 18.16 0.45
N ASP A 207 11.15 17.77 0.56
CA ASP A 207 11.99 18.22 1.67
C ASP A 207 12.52 19.61 1.36
N GLU A 208 11.81 20.64 1.84
CA GLU A 208 12.12 22.06 1.60
C GLU A 208 13.57 22.41 1.95
N SER A 209 14.15 21.76 2.96
CA SER A 209 15.53 22.00 3.40
C SER A 209 16.59 21.61 2.36
N LYS A 210 16.21 20.79 1.38
CA LYS A 210 17.08 20.29 0.31
C LYS A 210 16.72 20.86 -1.06
N LEU A 211 15.70 21.71 -1.16
CA LEU A 211 15.35 22.38 -2.39
C LEU A 211 16.31 23.54 -2.65
N ASN A 212 16.70 23.68 -3.92
CA ASN A 212 17.42 24.84 -4.43
C ASN A 212 16.85 25.17 -5.82
N PRO A 213 17.14 26.36 -6.40
CA PRO A 213 16.56 26.77 -7.67
C PRO A 213 16.75 25.77 -8.80
N HIS A 214 17.90 25.10 -8.86
CA HIS A 214 18.20 24.10 -9.89
C HIS A 214 17.35 22.83 -9.74
N ILE A 215 17.18 22.35 -8.51
CA ILE A 215 16.28 21.20 -8.24
C ILE A 215 14.83 21.58 -8.55
N ILE A 216 14.40 22.78 -8.17
CA ILE A 216 13.03 23.25 -8.43
C ILE A 216 12.75 23.27 -9.93
N GLU A 217 13.64 23.87 -10.73
CA GLU A 217 13.56 23.89 -12.20
C GLU A 217 13.45 22.47 -12.77
N GLU A 218 14.27 21.53 -12.30
CA GLU A 218 14.19 20.15 -12.75
C GLU A 218 12.86 19.46 -12.39
N LEU A 219 12.19 19.89 -11.31
CA LEU A 219 10.92 19.38 -10.81
C LEU A 219 9.67 20.05 -11.42
N GLU A 220 9.80 21.16 -12.16
CA GLU A 220 8.65 21.90 -12.71
C GLU A 220 7.75 21.04 -13.61
N ASN A 221 8.34 20.08 -14.34
CA ASN A 221 7.61 19.18 -15.26
C ASN A 221 7.45 17.74 -14.74
N VAL A 222 7.66 17.54 -13.44
CA VAL A 222 7.76 16.19 -12.85
C VAL A 222 6.45 15.43 -12.88
N LYS A 223 5.32 16.14 -12.79
CA LYS A 223 3.97 15.56 -12.91
C LYS A 223 3.78 14.86 -14.25
N GLU A 224 4.17 15.53 -15.33
CA GLU A 224 3.99 15.06 -16.68
C GLU A 224 4.94 13.90 -16.99
N TYR A 225 6.23 14.08 -16.67
CA TYR A 225 7.25 13.06 -16.93
C TYR A 225 6.95 11.75 -16.18
N TYR A 226 6.74 11.82 -14.86
CA TYR A 226 6.47 10.62 -14.05
C TYR A 226 5.02 10.14 -14.14
N LYS A 227 4.14 10.87 -14.85
CA LYS A 227 2.71 10.58 -14.95
C LYS A 227 2.12 10.30 -13.57
N LEU A 228 2.28 11.28 -12.69
CA LEU A 228 1.84 11.14 -11.31
C LEU A 228 0.32 10.99 -11.27
N ASN A 229 -0.15 10.06 -10.45
CA ASN A 229 -1.55 9.71 -10.39
C ASN A 229 -2.37 10.94 -9.99
N PRO A 230 -3.49 11.30 -10.67
CA PRO A 230 -4.26 12.54 -10.43
C PRO A 230 -4.80 12.75 -9.01
N SER A 231 -4.64 11.77 -8.11
CA SER A 231 -4.90 11.91 -6.67
C SER A 231 -3.71 12.46 -5.86
N SER A 232 -2.55 12.71 -6.49
CA SER A 232 -1.40 13.38 -5.88
C SER A 232 -1.57 14.90 -5.94
N ASN A 233 -1.79 15.53 -4.78
CA ASN A 233 -1.71 16.99 -4.65
C ASN A 233 -0.24 17.36 -4.68
N LEU A 234 0.25 17.84 -5.82
CA LEU A 234 1.55 18.50 -5.90
C LEU A 234 1.26 19.99 -5.97
N HIS A 235 1.61 20.70 -4.91
CA HIS A 235 1.78 22.15 -4.93
C HIS A 235 3.26 22.37 -4.69
N LEU A 236 3.96 22.88 -5.71
CA LEU A 236 5.21 23.58 -5.50
C LEU A 236 4.78 24.97 -5.04
N ASN A 237 5.11 25.33 -3.80
CA ASN A 237 4.84 26.68 -3.28
C ASN A 237 5.84 27.66 -3.87
#